data_AF-A0A4Q3C3D4-F1
#
_entry.id   AF-A0A4Q3C3D4-F1
#
_cell.length_a   1.000
_cell.length_b   1.000
_cell.length_c   1.000
_cell.angle_alpha   90.00
_cell.angle_beta   90.00
_cell.angle_gamma   90.00
#
_symmetry.space_group_name_H-M   'P 1'
#
loop_
_entity.id
_entity.type
_entity.pdbx_description
1 polymer ?
#
loop_
_entity_poly.entity_id
_entity_poly.type
_entity_poly.pdbx_seq_one_letter_code
_entity_poly.pdbx_strand_id
1 'polypeptide(L)'
;MTSVAGTASPADTITAAIIARLEQGVRPWIRPWRAGVSGGRPLRANGEAYRGMNTFWLWMAAEHAGFASRTWMTYRQAQLLGGQVRTGERSQFAIFYKAYTKRAAGAGQAAGDADELRRVMRTYAVFNADQIDGLPAQFYPRRIELVPPTDRLPVRAEAFLERLPARVRHGGDQAYYDRGADLIAMPLVGLFGTRAHWAATLAHEAGHWTGHPDRLDRTFGKRFGDAAYAFEELCAEMCACLLGADLGLPVDHLDDHAAYIG
;
A
#
# COMPACT_ATOMS: atom_id res chain seq x y z
N MET A 1 3.06 17.66 -39.35
CA MET A 1 3.87 17.18 -38.21
C MET A 1 2.96 16.41 -37.29
N THR A 2 2.86 15.10 -37.50
CA THR A 2 2.05 14.18 -36.71
C THR A 2 2.72 14.02 -35.34
N SER A 3 2.05 14.52 -34.30
CA SER A 3 2.41 14.31 -32.91
C SER A 3 2.38 12.80 -32.61
N VAL A 4 3.53 12.23 -32.26
CA VAL A 4 3.61 10.88 -31.72
C VAL A 4 3.00 10.94 -30.33
N ALA A 5 1.78 10.43 -30.18
CA ALA A 5 1.17 10.22 -28.87
C ALA A 5 2.11 9.31 -28.06
N GLY A 6 2.81 9.89 -27.08
CA GLY A 6 3.66 9.15 -26.18
C GLY A 6 2.83 8.11 -25.43
N THR A 7 3.34 6.88 -25.32
CA THR A 7 2.69 5.85 -24.48
C THR A 7 2.58 6.41 -23.06
N ALA A 8 1.38 6.37 -22.47
CA ALA A 8 1.15 6.89 -21.13
C ALA A 8 2.16 6.32 -20.13
N SER A 9 2.69 7.15 -19.24
CA SER A 9 3.65 6.66 -18.26
C SER A 9 2.98 5.70 -17.26
N PRO A 10 3.75 4.88 -16.54
CA PRO A 10 3.22 4.04 -15.46
C PRO A 10 2.49 4.87 -14.40
N ALA A 11 2.98 6.08 -14.11
CA ALA A 11 2.36 6.99 -13.17
C ALA A 11 1.00 7.50 -13.70
N ASP A 12 0.94 7.95 -14.96
CA ASP A 12 -0.31 8.41 -15.57
C ASP A 12 -1.36 7.29 -15.61
N THR A 13 -0.92 6.07 -15.92
CA THR A 13 -1.78 4.89 -15.95
C THR A 13 -2.36 4.57 -14.57
N ILE A 14 -1.53 4.58 -13.52
CA ILE A 14 -2.00 4.36 -12.15
C ILE A 14 -2.95 5.47 -11.73
N THR A 15 -2.59 6.73 -11.95
CA THR A 15 -3.40 7.89 -11.56
C THR A 15 -4.76 7.86 -12.25
N ALA A 16 -4.81 7.62 -13.56
CA ALA A 16 -6.06 7.51 -14.30
C ALA A 16 -6.94 6.35 -13.78
N ALA A 17 -6.34 5.20 -13.46
CA ALA A 17 -7.06 4.07 -12.88
C ALA A 17 -7.63 4.38 -11.48
N ILE A 18 -6.89 5.12 -10.65
CA ILE A 18 -7.35 5.56 -9.33
C ILE A 18 -8.50 6.56 -9.48
N ILE A 19 -8.36 7.59 -10.34
CA ILE A 19 -9.41 8.59 -10.58
C ILE A 19 -10.69 7.90 -11.06
N ALA A 20 -10.61 6.99 -12.02
CA ALA A 20 -11.78 6.28 -12.54
C ALA A 20 -12.53 5.46 -11.47
N ARG A 21 -11.81 4.91 -10.49
CA ARG A 21 -12.42 4.20 -9.34
C ARG A 21 -13.08 5.19 -8.37
N LEU A 22 -12.41 6.30 -8.07
CA LEU A 22 -12.94 7.35 -7.20
C LEU A 22 -14.22 7.98 -7.76
N GLU A 23 -14.28 8.21 -9.08
CA GLU A 23 -15.48 8.71 -9.77
C GLU A 23 -16.67 7.73 -9.68
N GLN A 24 -16.41 6.45 -9.44
CA GLN A 24 -17.44 5.42 -9.18
C GLN A 24 -17.82 5.32 -7.69
N GLY A 25 -17.28 6.21 -6.83
CA GLY A 25 -17.48 6.17 -5.38
C GLY A 25 -16.70 5.07 -4.67
N VAL A 26 -15.77 4.39 -5.35
CA VAL A 26 -14.97 3.31 -4.79
C VAL A 26 -13.58 3.83 -4.44
N ARG A 27 -13.18 3.73 -3.18
CA ARG A 27 -11.80 3.98 -2.74
C ARG A 27 -10.93 2.76 -3.10
N PRO A 28 -10.06 2.80 -4.12
CA PRO A 28 -9.41 1.59 -4.65
C PRO A 28 -8.38 0.94 -3.71
N TRP A 29 -7.98 1.64 -2.64
CA TRP A 29 -7.15 1.10 -1.56
C TRP A 29 -7.94 0.43 -0.43
N ILE A 30 -9.26 0.64 -0.36
CA ILE A 30 -10.15 -0.01 0.60
C ILE A 30 -10.73 -1.26 -0.06
N ARG A 31 -10.52 -2.42 0.59
CA ARG A 31 -11.20 -3.66 0.22
C ARG A 31 -12.40 -3.85 1.16
N PRO A 32 -13.65 -3.83 0.67
CA PRO A 32 -14.82 -3.92 1.54
C PRO A 32 -15.10 -5.33 2.08
N TRP A 33 -14.18 -6.28 1.90
CA TRP A 33 -14.28 -7.63 2.42
C TRP A 33 -12.96 -8.10 3.04
N ARG A 34 -13.07 -9.00 4.03
CA ARG A 34 -11.94 -9.78 4.52
C ARG A 34 -11.27 -10.44 3.33
N ALA A 35 -9.96 -10.27 3.18
CA ALA A 35 -9.20 -10.87 2.09
C ALA A 35 -9.12 -12.41 2.25
N GLY A 36 -10.24 -13.08 2.02
CA GLY A 36 -10.34 -14.51 1.88
C GLY A 36 -9.60 -14.92 0.61
N VAL A 37 -8.88 -16.04 0.72
CA VAL A 37 -8.07 -16.71 -0.30
C VAL A 37 -6.58 -16.32 -0.32
N SER A 38 -6.17 -15.06 -0.12
CA SER A 38 -4.73 -14.72 0.08
C SER A 38 -4.46 -13.31 0.65
N GLY A 39 -5.06 -12.98 1.80
CA GLY A 39 -4.93 -11.66 2.45
C GLY A 39 -3.51 -11.13 2.64
N GLY A 40 -3.39 -9.79 2.58
CA GLY A 40 -2.15 -9.01 2.76
C GLY A 40 -1.62 -8.33 1.50
N ARG A 41 -0.34 -7.93 1.49
CA ARG A 41 0.31 -7.28 0.33
C ARG A 41 0.65 -8.26 -0.81
N PRO A 42 0.66 -7.83 -2.09
CA PRO A 42 1.18 -8.65 -3.18
C PRO A 42 2.63 -9.03 -2.93
N LEU A 43 3.01 -10.24 -3.29
CA LEU A 43 4.35 -10.79 -3.09
C LEU A 43 5.09 -10.93 -4.41
N ARG A 44 6.40 -10.76 -4.37
CA ARG A 44 7.33 -11.16 -5.42
C ARG A 44 7.48 -12.69 -5.42
N ALA A 45 8.05 -13.24 -6.49
CA ALA A 45 8.37 -14.67 -6.60
C ALA A 45 9.19 -15.25 -5.43
N ASN A 46 10.00 -14.42 -4.75
CA ASN A 46 10.81 -14.80 -3.60
C ASN A 46 10.07 -14.67 -2.24
N GLY A 47 8.79 -14.31 -2.24
CA GLY A 47 7.97 -14.12 -1.04
C GLY A 47 8.07 -12.72 -0.40
N GLU A 48 8.93 -11.84 -0.90
CA GLU A 48 9.00 -10.46 -0.39
C GLU A 48 7.79 -9.63 -0.84
N ALA A 49 7.20 -8.87 0.08
CA ALA A 49 6.08 -7.98 -0.24
C ALA A 49 6.50 -6.83 -1.17
N TYR A 50 5.67 -6.55 -2.16
CA TYR A 50 5.75 -5.31 -2.93
C TYR A 50 5.53 -4.10 -2.03
N ARG A 51 6.18 -2.99 -2.37
CA ARG A 51 6.17 -1.74 -1.60
C ARG A 51 5.58 -0.57 -2.37
N GLY A 52 5.03 0.40 -1.63
CA GLY A 52 4.49 1.65 -2.17
C GLY A 52 3.40 1.41 -3.20
N MET A 53 3.42 2.18 -4.28
CA MET A 53 2.37 2.16 -5.29
C MET A 53 2.20 0.82 -6.02
N ASN A 54 3.25 -0.02 -6.06
CA ASN A 54 3.09 -1.38 -6.59
C ASN A 54 2.09 -2.22 -5.78
N THR A 55 1.98 -1.98 -4.48
CA THR A 55 1.02 -2.69 -3.64
C THR A 55 -0.41 -2.41 -4.11
N PHE A 56 -0.76 -1.12 -4.24
CA PHE A 56 -2.10 -0.69 -4.66
C PHE A 56 -2.39 -1.06 -6.11
N TRP A 57 -1.43 -0.82 -7.02
CA TRP A 57 -1.59 -1.16 -8.44
C TRP A 57 -1.84 -2.66 -8.65
N LEU A 58 -1.03 -3.53 -8.06
CA LEU A 58 -1.18 -4.98 -8.22
C LEU A 58 -2.42 -5.52 -7.50
N TRP A 59 -2.88 -4.88 -6.43
CA TRP A 59 -4.18 -5.19 -5.83
C TRP A 59 -5.34 -4.87 -6.78
N MET A 60 -5.37 -3.67 -7.36
CA MET A 60 -6.40 -3.29 -8.33
C MET A 60 -6.39 -4.21 -9.54
N ALA A 61 -5.19 -4.54 -10.04
CA ALA A 61 -5.03 -5.43 -11.19
C ALA A 61 -5.48 -6.87 -10.88
N ALA A 62 -5.14 -7.40 -9.69
CA ALA A 62 -5.63 -8.71 -9.25
C ALA A 62 -7.16 -8.73 -9.17
N GLU A 63 -7.74 -7.73 -8.52
CA GLU A 63 -9.19 -7.63 -8.36
C GLU A 63 -9.91 -7.54 -9.70
N HIS A 64 -9.45 -6.66 -10.59
CA HIS A 64 -10.05 -6.47 -11.91
C HIS A 64 -10.00 -7.74 -12.76
N ALA A 65 -8.94 -8.53 -12.63
CA ALA A 65 -8.77 -9.78 -13.36
C ALA A 65 -9.29 -11.02 -12.61
N GLY A 66 -9.85 -10.86 -11.40
CA GLY A 66 -10.32 -11.98 -10.59
C GLY A 66 -9.22 -12.91 -10.06
N PHE A 67 -7.98 -12.42 -9.95
CA PHE A 67 -6.86 -13.21 -9.44
C PHE A 67 -6.94 -13.38 -7.92
N ALA A 68 -6.80 -14.63 -7.50
CA ALA A 68 -6.80 -15.11 -6.14
C ALA A 68 -5.38 -15.26 -5.56
N SER A 69 -4.34 -15.50 -6.37
CA SER A 69 -2.96 -15.48 -5.87
C SER A 69 -2.46 -14.07 -5.58
N ARG A 70 -1.72 -13.93 -4.49
CA ARG A 70 -0.98 -12.70 -4.15
C ARG A 70 0.38 -12.60 -4.83
N THR A 71 0.86 -13.67 -5.47
CA THR A 71 2.23 -13.72 -5.95
C THR A 71 2.32 -13.28 -7.41
N TRP A 72 3.25 -12.38 -7.68
CA TRP A 72 3.56 -11.85 -9.00
C TRP A 72 5.01 -12.10 -9.36
N MET A 73 5.26 -12.44 -10.62
CA MET A 73 6.59 -12.77 -11.11
C MET A 73 6.77 -12.40 -12.58
N THR A 74 8.00 -12.14 -13.00
CA THR A 74 8.33 -11.94 -14.41
C THR A 74 8.21 -13.24 -15.19
N TYR A 75 8.04 -13.16 -16.52
CA TYR A 75 8.02 -14.32 -17.40
C TYR A 75 9.24 -15.24 -17.18
N ARG A 76 10.44 -14.65 -17.07
CA ARG A 76 11.67 -15.39 -16.83
C ARG A 76 11.67 -16.11 -15.48
N GLN A 77 11.13 -15.48 -14.43
CA GLN A 77 11.00 -16.13 -13.13
C GLN A 77 10.02 -17.31 -13.18
N ALA A 78 8.91 -17.17 -13.91
CA ALA A 78 7.98 -18.28 -14.13
C ALA A 78 8.68 -19.49 -14.77
N GLN A 79 9.44 -19.25 -15.85
CA GLN A 79 10.20 -20.32 -16.53
C GLN A 79 11.24 -20.98 -15.64
N LEU A 80 11.97 -20.20 -14.83
CA LEU A 80 12.95 -20.73 -13.87
C LEU A 80 12.30 -21.62 -12.79
N LEU A 81 11.02 -21.38 -12.49
CA LEU A 81 10.23 -22.17 -11.55
C LEU A 81 9.50 -23.35 -12.23
N GLY A 82 9.76 -23.60 -13.51
CA GLY A 82 9.11 -24.66 -14.30
C GLY A 82 7.69 -24.31 -14.77
N GLY A 83 7.25 -23.06 -14.57
CA GLY A 83 5.93 -22.59 -14.97
C GLY A 83 5.91 -21.96 -16.36
N GLN A 84 4.74 -21.97 -16.99
CA GLN A 84 4.47 -21.38 -18.30
C GLN A 84 3.29 -20.43 -18.21
N VAL A 85 3.50 -19.16 -18.58
CA VAL A 85 2.40 -18.20 -18.73
C VAL A 85 1.49 -18.70 -19.86
N ARG A 86 0.19 -18.77 -19.62
CA ARG A 86 -0.77 -19.25 -20.63
C ARG A 86 -0.82 -18.32 -21.84
N THR A 87 -1.08 -18.90 -23.00
CA THR A 87 -1.20 -18.15 -24.25
C THR A 87 -2.34 -17.13 -24.16
N GLY A 88 -2.05 -15.86 -24.50
CA GLY A 88 -3.02 -14.78 -24.50
C GLY A 88 -3.10 -13.98 -23.20
N GLU A 89 -2.47 -14.44 -22.11
CA GLU A 89 -2.41 -13.71 -20.84
C GLU A 89 -1.64 -12.40 -20.99
N ARG A 90 -2.14 -11.33 -20.35
CA ARG A 90 -1.51 -10.00 -20.38
C ARG A 90 -0.79 -9.74 -19.07
N SER A 91 0.44 -9.23 -19.17
CA SER A 91 1.21 -8.79 -17.99
C SER A 91 0.68 -7.49 -17.42
N GLN A 92 0.95 -7.28 -16.13
CA GLN A 92 0.90 -5.98 -15.47
C GLN A 92 2.31 -5.40 -15.34
N PHE A 93 2.45 -4.08 -15.18
CA PHE A 93 3.75 -3.52 -14.85
C PHE A 93 3.96 -3.46 -13.33
N ALA A 94 5.22 -3.58 -12.91
CA ALA A 94 5.69 -3.23 -11.58
C ALA A 94 6.84 -2.22 -11.70
N ILE A 95 6.77 -1.16 -10.90
CA ILE A 95 7.75 -0.06 -10.87
C ILE A 95 8.89 -0.43 -9.92
N PHE A 96 10.10 -0.43 -10.45
CA PHE A 96 11.32 -0.51 -9.67
C PHE A 96 11.97 0.86 -9.58
N TYR A 97 12.23 1.31 -8.36
CA TYR A 97 12.94 2.55 -8.10
C TYR A 97 14.20 2.25 -7.29
N LYS A 98 15.35 2.75 -7.76
CA LYS A 98 16.62 2.67 -7.03
C LYS A 98 17.38 3.98 -7.20
N ALA A 99 17.81 4.55 -6.08
CA ALA A 99 18.84 5.58 -6.05
C ALA A 99 20.20 4.93 -5.80
N TYR A 100 21.25 5.36 -6.51
CA TYR A 100 22.63 4.95 -6.25
C TYR A 100 23.58 6.11 -6.56
N THR A 101 24.66 6.19 -5.80
CA THR A 101 25.75 7.13 -6.09
C THR A 101 26.68 6.51 -7.12
N LYS A 102 27.05 7.29 -8.14
CA LYS A 102 28.10 6.90 -9.09
C LYS A 102 29.25 7.89 -8.95
N ARG A 103 30.45 7.38 -8.73
CA ARG A 103 31.66 8.19 -8.76
C ARG A 103 31.88 8.72 -10.18
N ALA A 104 32.11 10.02 -10.32
CA ALA A 104 32.36 10.62 -11.63
C ALA A 104 33.64 10.03 -12.23
N ALA A 105 33.57 9.49 -13.44
CA ALA A 105 34.77 9.04 -14.16
C ALA A 105 35.41 10.29 -14.79
N GLY A 106 36.41 10.85 -14.13
CA GLY A 106 37.15 12.02 -14.62
C GLY A 106 38.04 11.66 -15.81
N ALA A 107 37.73 12.23 -16.98
CA ALA A 107 38.74 12.52 -17.99
C ALA A 107 39.35 13.88 -17.62
N GLY A 108 40.60 13.89 -17.14
CA GLY A 108 41.45 15.08 -17.08
C GLY A 108 41.11 16.12 -15.99
N GLN A 109 41.80 16.01 -14.86
CA GLN A 109 42.22 17.03 -13.87
C GLN A 109 41.33 18.27 -13.56
N ALA A 110 41.11 18.40 -12.24
CA ALA A 110 40.81 19.57 -11.42
C ALA A 110 39.33 19.83 -11.00
N ALA A 111 39.17 19.86 -9.67
CA ALA A 111 38.06 20.34 -8.85
C ALA A 111 36.77 19.48 -8.77
N GLY A 112 36.61 18.81 -7.62
CA GLY A 112 35.31 18.36 -7.08
C GLY A 112 34.86 16.97 -7.52
N ASP A 113 35.43 15.92 -6.92
CA ASP A 113 34.94 14.54 -7.01
C ASP A 113 33.63 14.42 -6.19
N ALA A 114 32.55 15.05 -6.68
CA ALA A 114 31.23 14.97 -6.07
C ALA A 114 30.52 13.72 -6.57
N ASP A 115 30.18 12.82 -5.64
CA ASP A 115 29.35 11.65 -5.94
C ASP A 115 28.02 12.10 -6.55
N GLU A 116 27.74 11.64 -7.77
CA GLU A 116 26.50 11.98 -8.46
C GLU A 116 25.39 11.01 -7.99
N LEU A 117 24.36 11.53 -7.32
CA LEU A 117 23.18 10.77 -6.96
C LEU A 117 22.34 10.51 -8.22
N ARG A 118 22.38 9.28 -8.72
CA ARG A 118 21.56 8.86 -9.86
C ARG A 118 20.31 8.13 -9.38
N ARG A 119 19.18 8.46 -9.98
CA ARG A 119 17.88 7.85 -9.72
C ARG A 119 17.44 7.08 -10.95
N VAL A 120 17.15 5.80 -10.79
CA VAL A 120 16.66 4.95 -11.87
C VAL A 120 15.27 4.45 -11.50
N MET A 121 14.34 4.73 -12.41
CA MET A 121 13.02 4.13 -12.42
C MET A 121 12.93 3.20 -13.64
N ARG A 122 12.51 1.95 -13.41
CA ARG A 122 12.28 0.96 -14.46
C ARG A 122 10.94 0.30 -14.25
N THR A 123 10.29 -0.10 -15.32
CA THR A 123 9.14 -0.99 -15.27
C THR A 123 9.52 -2.40 -15.65
N TYR A 124 8.88 -3.35 -14.99
CA TYR A 124 8.99 -4.77 -15.29
C TYR A 124 7.61 -5.33 -15.59
N ALA A 125 7.49 -6.12 -16.65
CA ALA A 125 6.29 -6.91 -16.92
C ALA A 125 6.24 -8.10 -15.94
N VAL A 126 5.17 -8.17 -15.16
CA VAL A 126 4.89 -9.23 -14.18
C VAL A 126 3.54 -9.87 -14.47
N PHE A 127 3.44 -11.16 -14.18
CA PHE A 127 2.26 -11.98 -14.29
C PHE A 127 1.88 -12.47 -12.90
N ASN A 128 0.59 -12.52 -12.62
CA ASN A 128 0.08 -13.15 -11.40
C ASN A 128 0.27 -14.67 -11.52
N ALA A 129 0.52 -15.36 -10.40
CA ALA A 129 0.68 -16.81 -10.42
C ALA A 129 -0.53 -17.55 -11.00
N ASP A 130 -1.74 -16.98 -10.89
CA ASP A 130 -2.95 -17.56 -11.47
C ASP A 130 -2.92 -17.58 -13.00
N GLN A 131 -2.07 -16.76 -13.65
CA GLN A 131 -1.87 -16.71 -15.10
C GLN A 131 -0.90 -17.79 -15.62
N ILE A 132 -0.33 -18.58 -14.73
CA ILE A 132 0.84 -19.41 -15.01
C ILE A 132 0.51 -20.85 -14.65
N ASP A 133 0.68 -21.76 -15.59
CA ASP A 133 0.51 -23.20 -15.37
C ASP A 133 1.83 -23.83 -14.95
N GLY A 134 1.79 -24.92 -14.18
CA GLY A 134 2.98 -25.71 -13.81
C GLY A 134 3.83 -25.13 -12.68
N LEU A 135 3.39 -24.08 -11.98
CA LEU A 135 4.11 -23.57 -10.82
C LEU A 135 3.98 -24.52 -9.61
N PRO A 136 4.95 -24.49 -8.67
CA PRO A 136 4.79 -25.14 -7.38
C PRO A 136 3.52 -24.71 -6.64
N ALA A 137 2.86 -25.65 -5.96
CA ALA A 137 1.55 -25.44 -5.30
C ALA A 137 1.51 -24.26 -4.31
N GLN A 138 2.65 -23.86 -3.75
CA GLN A 138 2.78 -22.72 -2.84
C GLN A 138 2.47 -21.36 -3.49
N PHE A 139 2.54 -21.26 -4.82
CA PHE A 139 2.25 -20.02 -5.56
C PHE A 139 0.77 -19.84 -5.86
N TYR A 140 -0.01 -20.91 -5.79
CA TYR A 140 -1.46 -20.88 -5.92
C TYR A 140 -2.09 -20.64 -4.55
N PRO A 141 -3.24 -19.96 -4.51
CA PRO A 141 -3.94 -19.70 -3.25
C PRO A 141 -4.26 -21.01 -2.53
N ARG A 142 -3.93 -21.07 -1.24
CA ARG A 142 -4.44 -22.12 -0.36
C ARG A 142 -5.86 -21.76 0.05
N ARG A 143 -6.75 -22.76 0.06
CA ARG A 143 -8.09 -22.60 0.63
C ARG A 143 -7.94 -22.22 2.11
N ILE A 144 -8.31 -20.99 2.45
CA ILE A 144 -8.36 -20.53 3.84
C ILE A 144 -9.69 -21.03 4.41
N GLU A 145 -9.65 -21.68 5.56
CA GLU A 145 -10.86 -21.96 6.33
C GLU A 145 -11.43 -20.64 6.85
N LEU A 146 -12.67 -20.33 6.46
CA LEU A 146 -13.39 -19.17 6.93
C LEU A 146 -13.69 -19.35 8.42
N VAL A 147 -12.86 -18.80 9.29
CA VAL A 147 -13.13 -18.73 10.72
C VAL A 147 -14.04 -17.52 10.96
N PRO A 148 -15.19 -17.69 11.65
CA PRO A 148 -16.04 -16.57 12.05
C PRO A 148 -15.25 -15.49 12.80
N PRO A 149 -15.62 -14.21 12.67
CA PRO A 149 -15.02 -13.13 13.47
C PRO A 149 -15.13 -13.44 14.96
N THR A 150 -14.01 -13.67 15.64
CA THR A 150 -13.93 -13.46 17.09
C THR A 150 -13.59 -12.00 17.32
N ASP A 151 -14.14 -11.38 18.37
CA ASP A 151 -13.72 -10.04 18.80
C ASP A 151 -12.36 -10.08 19.55
N ARG A 152 -11.39 -10.76 18.94
CA ARG A 152 -9.99 -10.83 19.36
C ARG A 152 -9.13 -10.29 18.24
N LEU A 153 -8.08 -9.55 18.60
CA LEU A 153 -7.15 -9.04 17.61
C LEU A 153 -6.25 -10.18 17.11
N PRO A 154 -5.81 -10.13 15.84
CA PRO A 154 -4.75 -11.00 15.39
C PRO A 154 -3.48 -10.82 16.24
N VAL A 155 -2.76 -11.89 16.57
CA VAL A 155 -1.53 -11.85 17.39
C VAL A 155 -0.51 -10.84 16.86
N ARG A 156 -0.39 -10.70 15.55
CA ARG A 156 0.49 -9.69 14.92
C ARG A 156 0.02 -8.26 15.17
N ALA A 157 -1.28 -8.02 15.14
CA ALA A 157 -1.85 -6.71 15.46
C ALA A 157 -1.61 -6.37 16.94
N GLU A 158 -1.87 -7.30 17.86
CA GLU A 158 -1.60 -7.11 19.30
C GLU A 158 -0.13 -6.73 19.54
N ALA A 159 0.80 -7.53 19.00
CA ALA A 159 2.23 -7.27 19.13
C ALA A 159 2.69 -5.95 18.48
N PHE A 160 2.02 -5.51 17.41
CA PHE A 160 2.29 -4.21 16.78
C PHE A 160 1.85 -3.07 17.70
N LEU A 161 0.63 -3.13 18.23
CA LEU A 161 0.06 -2.09 19.09
C LEU A 161 0.84 -1.94 20.40
N GLU A 162 1.29 -3.04 21.00
CA GLU A 162 2.14 -3.03 22.19
C GLU A 162 3.51 -2.35 21.96
N ARG A 163 4.01 -2.39 20.72
CA ARG A 163 5.30 -1.83 20.34
C ARG A 163 5.19 -0.49 19.63
N LEU A 164 3.98 0.00 19.37
CA LEU A 164 3.76 1.31 18.78
C LEU A 164 4.22 2.36 19.79
N PRO A 165 5.28 3.15 19.49
CA PRO A 165 5.85 4.07 20.47
C PRO A 165 5.02 5.36 20.62
N ALA A 166 3.91 5.49 19.88
CA ALA A 166 3.02 6.63 19.98
C ALA A 166 2.39 6.70 21.37
N ARG A 167 2.34 7.90 21.95
CA ARG A 167 1.56 8.12 23.16
C ARG A 167 0.09 8.06 22.79
N VAL A 168 -0.65 7.12 23.41
CA VAL A 168 -2.10 6.96 23.18
C VAL A 168 -2.84 7.32 24.45
N ARG A 169 -3.76 8.29 24.36
CA ARG A 169 -4.70 8.64 25.44
C ARG A 169 -6.07 8.08 25.10
N HIS A 170 -6.67 7.41 26.07
CA HIS A 170 -8.02 6.87 25.94
C HIS A 170 -9.06 7.78 26.60
N GLY A 171 -10.19 8.01 25.94
CA GLY A 171 -11.31 8.80 26.44
C GLY A 171 -11.95 9.67 25.35
N GLY A 172 -13.08 10.29 25.67
CA GLY A 172 -13.89 11.01 24.68
C GLY A 172 -14.58 10.07 23.69
N ASP A 173 -15.12 10.67 22.62
CA ASP A 173 -15.89 10.03 21.55
C ASP A 173 -15.30 10.25 20.15
N GLN A 174 -14.15 10.91 20.05
CA GLN A 174 -13.42 11.16 18.80
C GLN A 174 -12.02 10.54 18.82
N ALA A 175 -11.60 9.99 17.67
CA ALA A 175 -10.23 9.59 17.40
C ALA A 175 -9.53 10.68 16.57
N TYR A 176 -8.30 11.04 16.94
CA TYR A 176 -7.48 12.00 16.18
C TYR A 176 -6.03 11.98 16.67
N TYR A 177 -5.10 12.35 15.79
CA TYR A 177 -3.74 12.71 16.15
C TYR A 177 -3.59 14.20 16.47
N ASP A 178 -3.23 14.51 17.72
CA ASP A 178 -2.84 15.85 18.15
C ASP A 178 -1.36 16.10 17.86
N ARG A 179 -1.10 16.84 16.78
CA ARG A 179 0.26 17.19 16.37
C ARG A 179 0.97 18.11 17.37
N GLY A 180 0.25 18.97 18.09
CA GLY A 180 0.85 19.90 19.04
C GLY A 180 1.28 19.21 20.34
N ALA A 181 0.49 18.24 20.80
CA ALA A 181 0.78 17.44 21.99
C ALA A 181 1.64 16.19 21.72
N ASP A 182 1.89 15.87 20.45
CA ASP A 182 2.44 14.60 19.95
C ASP A 182 1.77 13.39 20.64
N LEU A 183 0.45 13.30 20.46
CA LEU A 183 -0.42 12.35 21.16
C LEU A 183 -1.53 11.88 20.23
N ILE A 184 -1.82 10.58 20.25
CA ILE A 184 -3.03 10.03 19.64
C ILE A 184 -4.13 9.99 20.69
N ALA A 185 -5.27 10.62 20.42
CA ALA A 185 -6.49 10.47 21.19
C ALA A 185 -7.36 9.36 20.58
N MET A 186 -7.82 8.43 21.42
CA MET A 186 -8.70 7.34 21.02
C MET A 186 -9.90 7.24 21.97
N PRO A 187 -11.12 7.01 21.47
CA PRO A 187 -12.23 6.61 22.34
C PRO A 187 -11.92 5.27 23.02
N LEU A 188 -12.66 4.98 24.09
CA LEU A 188 -12.56 3.68 24.76
C LEU A 188 -12.92 2.55 23.77
N VAL A 189 -12.18 1.44 23.83
CA VAL A 189 -12.39 0.30 22.92
C VAL A 189 -13.84 -0.21 22.91
N GLY A 190 -14.55 -0.12 24.04
CA GLY A 190 -15.95 -0.51 24.16
C GLY A 190 -16.95 0.37 23.40
N LEU A 191 -16.51 1.50 22.84
CA LEU A 191 -17.32 2.36 21.97
C LEU A 191 -17.23 1.97 20.50
N PHE A 192 -16.36 1.01 20.14
CA PHE A 192 -16.21 0.51 18.78
C PHE A 192 -16.99 -0.79 18.59
N GLY A 193 -17.48 -1.04 17.36
CA GLY A 193 -18.19 -2.28 17.04
C GLY A 193 -17.34 -3.55 17.19
N THR A 194 -16.01 -3.43 17.08
CA THR A 194 -15.06 -4.52 17.36
C THR A 194 -13.70 -3.94 17.77
N ARG A 195 -12.86 -4.74 18.45
CA ARG A 195 -11.45 -4.41 18.69
C ARG A 195 -10.66 -4.22 17.40
N ALA A 196 -11.00 -4.96 16.35
CA ALA A 196 -10.35 -4.85 15.05
C ALA A 196 -10.54 -3.45 14.45
N HIS A 197 -11.77 -2.93 14.45
CA HIS A 197 -12.07 -1.55 14.06
C HIS A 197 -11.33 -0.53 14.94
N TRP A 198 -11.29 -0.71 16.25
CA TRP A 198 -10.52 0.16 17.15
C TRP A 198 -9.03 0.21 16.80
N ALA A 199 -8.41 -0.96 16.60
CA ALA A 199 -7.00 -1.08 16.21
C ALA A 199 -6.73 -0.50 14.82
N ALA A 200 -7.70 -0.64 13.92
CA ALA A 200 -7.66 -0.11 12.58
C ALA A 200 -7.69 1.43 12.62
N THR A 201 -8.60 2.04 13.38
CA THR A 201 -8.63 3.49 13.60
C THR A 201 -7.32 4.00 14.23
N LEU A 202 -6.76 3.28 15.21
CA LEU A 202 -5.45 3.62 15.77
C LEU A 202 -4.33 3.55 14.71
N ALA A 203 -4.40 2.63 13.75
CA ALA A 203 -3.43 2.55 12.65
C ALA A 203 -3.51 3.76 11.70
N HIS A 204 -4.72 4.29 11.46
CA HIS A 204 -4.92 5.54 10.71
C HIS A 204 -4.29 6.72 11.45
N GLU A 205 -4.62 6.90 12.74
CA GLU A 205 -4.03 7.98 13.54
C GLU A 205 -2.52 7.84 13.71
N ALA A 206 -2.01 6.61 13.78
CA ALA A 206 -0.57 6.35 13.77
C ALA A 206 0.07 6.78 12.44
N GLY A 207 -0.67 6.66 11.33
CA GLY A 207 -0.29 7.22 10.03
C GLY A 207 -0.01 8.72 10.13
N HIS A 208 -0.96 9.49 10.66
CA HIS A 208 -0.77 10.92 10.94
C HIS A 208 0.36 11.18 11.92
N TRP A 209 0.43 10.40 13.00
CA TRP A 209 1.49 10.51 14.01
C TRP A 209 2.86 10.45 13.35
N THR A 210 3.12 9.54 12.40
CA THR A 210 4.44 9.49 11.73
C THR A 210 4.83 10.80 11.01
N GLY A 211 3.89 11.69 10.68
CA GLY A 211 4.11 12.94 9.97
C GLY A 211 4.65 14.11 10.80
N HIS A 212 4.87 13.94 12.10
CA HIS A 212 5.45 14.96 12.98
C HIS A 212 6.85 15.41 12.54
N PRO A 213 7.27 16.66 12.86
CA PRO A 213 8.61 17.18 12.50
C PRO A 213 9.77 16.31 12.97
N ASP A 214 9.67 15.69 14.14
CA ASP A 214 10.73 14.82 14.67
C ASP A 214 10.76 13.41 14.02
N ARG A 215 9.90 13.16 13.03
CA ARG A 215 9.74 11.85 12.36
C ARG A 215 9.90 11.96 10.86
N LEU A 216 8.80 11.98 10.11
CA LEU A 216 8.83 12.10 8.64
C LEU A 216 8.66 13.55 8.15
N ASP A 217 8.46 14.49 9.07
CA ASP A 217 8.33 15.93 8.81
C ASP A 217 7.43 16.25 7.61
N ARG A 218 6.22 15.67 7.62
CA ARG A 218 5.23 15.93 6.58
C ARG A 218 4.48 17.22 6.89
N THR A 219 4.24 18.01 5.85
CA THR A 219 3.45 19.24 5.94
C THR A 219 1.98 18.90 6.08
N PHE A 220 1.38 19.29 7.20
CA PHE A 220 -0.07 19.23 7.36
C PHE A 220 -0.68 20.53 6.84
N GLY A 221 -1.85 20.44 6.22
CA GLY A 221 -2.63 21.61 5.85
C GLY A 221 -2.84 22.57 7.02
N LYS A 222 -3.00 23.86 6.71
CA LYS A 222 -3.31 24.89 7.73
C LYS A 222 -4.80 24.93 8.05
N ARG A 223 -5.66 24.43 7.16
CA ARG A 223 -7.11 24.40 7.31
C ARG A 223 -7.70 23.10 6.77
N PHE A 224 -8.76 22.66 7.43
CA PHE A 224 -9.64 21.61 6.92
C PHE A 224 -10.11 21.93 5.50
N GLY A 225 -9.98 20.97 4.59
CA GLY A 225 -10.35 21.11 3.18
C GLY A 225 -9.30 21.77 2.29
N ASP A 226 -8.09 22.09 2.79
CA ASP A 226 -6.99 22.49 1.91
C ASP A 226 -6.30 21.27 1.26
N ALA A 227 -5.64 21.48 0.12
CA ALA A 227 -5.03 20.38 -0.65
C ALA A 227 -3.94 19.63 0.13
N ALA A 228 -3.27 20.29 1.09
CA ALA A 228 -2.25 19.65 1.92
C ALA A 228 -2.90 18.79 3.02
N TYR A 229 -4.05 19.20 3.55
CA TYR A 229 -4.89 18.39 4.44
C TYR A 229 -5.38 17.14 3.72
N ALA A 230 -6.01 17.27 2.55
CA ALA A 230 -6.51 16.13 1.77
C ALA A 230 -5.38 15.15 1.38
N PHE A 231 -4.19 15.67 1.07
CA PHE A 231 -3.03 14.82 0.79
C PHE A 231 -2.54 14.06 2.03
N GLU A 232 -2.57 14.67 3.21
CA GLU A 232 -2.19 14.00 4.46
C GLU A 232 -3.20 12.93 4.88
N GLU A 233 -4.50 13.19 4.72
CA GLU A 233 -5.56 12.17 4.88
C GLU A 233 -5.32 10.97 3.95
N LEU A 234 -5.00 11.23 2.67
CA LEU A 234 -4.65 10.18 1.73
C LEU A 234 -3.41 9.38 2.18
N CYS A 235 -2.40 10.05 2.75
CA CYS A 235 -1.22 9.37 3.29
C CYS A 235 -1.58 8.48 4.49
N ALA A 236 -2.40 8.98 5.42
CA ALA A 236 -2.84 8.23 6.60
C ALA A 236 -3.71 7.02 6.21
N GLU A 237 -4.66 7.21 5.30
CA GLU A 237 -5.49 6.14 4.74
C GLU A 237 -4.66 5.05 4.05
N MET A 238 -3.70 5.45 3.21
CA MET A 238 -2.79 4.49 2.56
C MET A 238 -1.92 3.75 3.59
N CYS A 239 -1.47 4.43 4.65
CA CYS A 239 -0.73 3.82 5.75
C CYS A 239 -1.58 2.77 6.47
N ALA A 240 -2.82 3.13 6.85
CA ALA A 240 -3.77 2.25 7.51
C ALA A 240 -4.08 1.02 6.65
N CYS A 241 -4.27 1.19 5.33
CA CYS A 241 -4.49 0.08 4.40
C CYS A 241 -3.31 -0.90 4.34
N LEU A 242 -2.07 -0.38 4.32
CA LEU A 242 -0.87 -1.20 4.34
C LEU A 242 -0.72 -1.96 5.66
N LEU A 243 -0.96 -1.29 6.79
CA LEU A 243 -0.96 -1.92 8.11
C LEU A 243 -2.06 -2.96 8.24
N GLY A 244 -3.28 -2.67 7.78
CA GLY A 244 -4.39 -3.62 7.81
C GLY A 244 -4.10 -4.87 6.99
N ALA A 245 -3.46 -4.72 5.84
CA ALA A 245 -2.99 -5.85 5.06
C ALA A 245 -1.93 -6.70 5.79
N ASP A 246 -0.97 -6.08 6.48
CA ASP A 246 0.11 -6.79 7.15
C ASP A 246 -0.30 -7.38 8.52
N LEU A 247 -1.26 -6.75 9.20
CA LEU A 247 -1.72 -7.07 10.56
C LEU A 247 -3.04 -7.85 10.60
N GLY A 248 -3.76 -7.94 9.48
CA GLY A 248 -5.08 -8.58 9.41
C GLY A 248 -6.20 -7.73 10.02
N LEU A 249 -6.09 -6.40 9.94
CA LEU A 249 -7.11 -5.46 10.40
C LEU A 249 -8.07 -5.11 9.25
N PRO A 250 -9.33 -4.70 9.57
CA PRO A 250 -10.21 -4.08 8.59
C PRO A 250 -9.55 -2.86 7.96
N VAL A 251 -9.89 -2.59 6.70
CA VAL A 251 -9.40 -1.44 5.93
C VAL A 251 -10.54 -0.47 5.57
N ASP A 252 -11.77 -0.82 5.95
CA ASP A 252 -12.94 0.04 6.01
C ASP A 252 -12.89 0.85 7.32
N HIS A 253 -12.21 1.98 7.27
CA HIS A 253 -12.30 2.96 8.35
C HIS A 253 -13.42 3.95 8.00
N LEU A 254 -14.34 4.09 8.95
CA LEU A 254 -15.34 5.14 9.17
C LEU A 254 -15.87 5.83 7.89
N ASP A 255 -17.18 5.71 7.66
CA ASP A 255 -17.92 6.26 6.52
C ASP A 255 -17.72 7.78 6.28
N ASP A 256 -17.08 8.53 7.19
CA ASP A 256 -16.90 9.99 7.13
C ASP A 256 -15.74 10.49 6.25
N HIS A 257 -14.74 9.67 5.89
CA HIS A 257 -13.58 10.18 5.12
C HIS A 257 -13.87 10.42 3.63
N ALA A 258 -15.05 10.04 3.12
CA ALA A 258 -15.48 10.35 1.76
C ALA A 258 -15.62 11.87 1.51
N ALA A 259 -15.83 12.66 2.57
CA ALA A 259 -15.97 14.12 2.47
C ALA A 259 -14.65 14.85 2.14
N TYR A 260 -13.49 14.19 2.23
CA TYR A 260 -12.17 14.82 2.07
C TYR A 260 -11.51 14.60 0.71
N ILE A 261 -12.10 13.75 -0.13
CA ILE A 261 -11.55 13.33 -1.43
C ILE A 261 -12.40 13.88 -2.61
N GLY A 262 -13.50 14.58 -2.31
CA GLY A 262 -14.41 15.20 -3.26
C GLY A 262 -14.18 16.70 -3.44
#